data_AF-A0AAW1PTI5-F1
#
_entry.id   AF-A0AAW1PTI5-F1
#
_cell.length_a   1.000
_cell.length_b   1.000
_cell.length_c   1.000
_cell.angle_alpha   90.00
_cell.angle_beta   90.00
_cell.angle_gamma   90.00
#
_symmetry.space_group_name_H-M   'P 1'
#
loop_
_entity.id
_entity.type
_entity.pdbx_description
1 polymer ?
#
loop_
_entity_poly.entity_id
_entity_poly.type
_entity_poly.pdbx_seq_one_letter_code
_entity_poly.pdbx_strand_id
1 'polypeptide(L)'
;MTSSSRALVLPITRRIWLLHAVTETEAAARAGPPTVTQKVVSKLHAQWETFSNAQPGTLKGWLYRLAQKVQSYEPPEETFLKGLPSRPQPVDITHAQSTAETLVRRRIRLLLRNEVPQHRRQTVTWGLGAAVFVPLLLTPLPNIPLYYSAWRVYSHFTAYRGGSTLESMLEELATEQLLELRQQLLKTGRKDLPEDSWPAQLVNLQGRYASLMQNTLKLANSSKEHPDLIFTSSPSLDTLLASKPDGVAATMQGSQRREESAAAEPSRRDQEPSRAGQAGSQADSSPGSSPVPAPLDEATIAKIANTFHMPSLVDHARRARQQWAKKGCLPPAV
;
A
#
# COMPACT_ATOMS: atom_id res chain seq x y z
N MET A 1 21.06 -3.98 -18.22
CA MET A 1 19.65 -3.66 -18.52
C MET A 1 18.92 -3.53 -17.20
N THR A 2 18.54 -2.31 -16.82
CA THR A 2 17.79 -2.06 -15.58
C THR A 2 16.36 -2.53 -15.79
N SER A 3 16.00 -3.64 -15.15
CA SER A 3 14.63 -4.13 -15.11
C SER A 3 13.71 -3.07 -14.55
N SER A 4 12.82 -2.50 -15.37
CA SER A 4 11.81 -1.55 -14.92
C SER A 4 10.53 -2.32 -14.62
N SER A 5 9.94 -2.05 -13.45
CA SER A 5 8.61 -2.56 -13.12
C SER A 5 7.61 -1.43 -13.31
N ARG A 6 6.50 -1.69 -13.98
CA ARG A 6 5.46 -0.68 -14.23
C ARG A 6 4.22 -1.00 -13.43
N ALA A 7 3.73 -0.02 -12.69
CA ALA A 7 2.50 -0.11 -11.90
C ALA A 7 1.47 0.87 -12.46
N LEU A 8 0.34 0.36 -12.95
CA LEU A 8 -0.81 1.14 -13.37
C LEU A 8 -1.79 1.30 -12.19
N VAL A 9 -2.07 2.55 -11.84
CA VAL A 9 -3.04 2.88 -10.79
C VAL A 9 -4.10 3.80 -11.36
N LEU A 10 -5.33 3.30 -11.48
CA LEU A 10 -6.45 4.05 -12.06
C LEU A 10 -7.66 4.05 -11.12
N PRO A 11 -8.20 5.23 -10.77
CA PRO A 11 -9.46 5.30 -10.06
C PRO A 11 -10.61 4.94 -11.01
N ILE A 12 -11.34 3.86 -10.74
CA ILE A 12 -12.59 3.55 -11.47
C ILE A 12 -13.75 4.30 -10.80
N THR A 13 -13.80 4.25 -9.47
CA THR A 13 -14.79 4.96 -8.65
C THR A 13 -14.12 5.56 -7.42
N ARG A 14 -14.88 6.29 -6.59
CA ARG A 14 -14.35 6.86 -5.33
C ARG A 14 -13.79 5.80 -4.36
N ARG A 15 -14.26 4.55 -4.46
CA ARG A 15 -13.89 3.45 -3.54
C ARG A 15 -13.12 2.33 -4.23
N ILE A 16 -13.27 2.16 -5.54
CA ILE A 16 -12.68 1.05 -6.31
C ILE A 16 -11.58 1.59 -7.20
N TRP A 17 -10.38 1.03 -7.03
CA TRP A 17 -9.19 1.36 -7.78
C TRP A 17 -8.75 0.14 -8.58
N LEU A 18 -8.43 0.36 -9.84
CA LEU A 18 -7.75 -0.63 -10.66
C LEU A 18 -6.26 -0.53 -10.34
N LEU A 19 -5.71 -1.66 -9.89
CA LEU A 19 -4.31 -1.80 -9.53
C LEU A 19 -3.75 -2.93 -10.39
N HIS A 20 -2.74 -2.61 -11.18
CA HIS A 20 -2.08 -3.61 -12.02
C HIS A 20 -0.58 -3.35 -12.02
N ALA A 21 0.21 -4.40 -11.82
CA ALA A 21 1.66 -4.32 -11.84
C ALA A 21 2.19 -5.35 -12.85
N VAL A 22 3.14 -4.92 -13.66
CA VAL A 22 3.83 -5.75 -14.65
C VAL A 22 5.32 -5.57 -14.47
N THR A 23 6.05 -6.68 -14.35
CA THR A 23 7.52 -6.65 -14.35
C THR A 23 8.02 -6.95 -15.76
N GLU A 24 8.83 -6.05 -16.34
CA GLU A 24 9.42 -6.27 -17.67
C GLU A 24 10.40 -7.45 -17.68
N THR A 25 10.93 -7.83 -16.51
CA THR A 25 11.78 -9.01 -16.34
C THR A 25 11.11 -10.29 -16.76
N GLU A 26 9.82 -10.47 -16.51
CA GLU A 26 9.12 -11.67 -16.95
C GLU A 26 8.94 -11.69 -18.47
N ALA A 27 8.70 -10.53 -19.08
CA ALA A 27 8.60 -10.39 -20.53
C ALA A 27 9.95 -10.65 -21.22
N ALA A 28 11.04 -10.09 -20.69
CA ALA A 28 12.38 -10.32 -21.19
C ALA A 28 12.88 -11.76 -20.93
N ALA A 29 12.53 -12.35 -19.79
CA ALA A 29 12.88 -13.74 -19.49
C ALA A 29 12.20 -14.72 -20.45
N ARG A 30 11.01 -14.42 -20.99
CA ARG A 30 10.36 -15.23 -22.04
C ARG A 30 11.09 -15.19 -23.39
N ALA A 31 11.93 -14.20 -23.64
CA ALA A 31 12.67 -14.04 -24.91
C ALA A 31 14.04 -14.76 -24.92
N GLY A 32 14.56 -15.17 -23.75
CA GLY A 32 15.84 -15.89 -23.63
C GLY A 32 15.70 -17.42 -23.73
N PRO A 33 16.82 -18.16 -23.72
CA PRO A 33 16.78 -19.62 -23.68
C PRO A 33 16.07 -20.11 -22.42
N PRO A 34 15.27 -21.19 -22.51
CA PRO A 34 14.36 -21.56 -21.44
C PRO A 34 15.11 -22.00 -20.19
N THR A 35 14.95 -21.23 -19.11
CA THR A 35 15.46 -21.57 -17.78
C THR A 35 14.78 -22.85 -17.28
N VAL A 36 15.44 -23.62 -16.40
CA VAL A 36 14.85 -24.85 -15.80
C VAL A 36 13.46 -24.59 -15.21
N THR A 37 13.28 -23.44 -14.56
CA THR A 37 11.99 -22.98 -14.03
C THR A 37 10.94 -22.83 -15.14
N GLN A 38 11.30 -22.25 -16.28
CA GLN A 38 10.40 -22.08 -17.43
C GLN A 38 10.03 -23.42 -18.09
N LYS A 39 10.93 -24.41 -18.08
CA LYS A 39 10.61 -25.78 -18.53
C LYS A 39 9.61 -26.47 -17.61
N VAL A 40 9.72 -26.26 -16.29
CA VAL A 40 8.73 -26.77 -15.34
C VAL A 40 7.39 -26.06 -15.52
N VAL A 41 7.40 -24.72 -15.62
CA VAL A 41 6.19 -23.92 -15.83
C VAL A 41 5.48 -24.28 -17.15
N SER A 42 6.21 -24.48 -18.25
CA SER A 42 5.60 -24.89 -19.53
C SER A 42 4.99 -26.29 -19.47
N LYS A 43 5.62 -27.25 -18.78
CA LYS A 43 5.02 -28.57 -18.53
C LYS A 43 3.74 -28.47 -17.69
N LEU A 44 3.76 -27.64 -16.64
CA LEU A 44 2.58 -27.39 -15.82
C LEU A 44 1.48 -26.71 -16.64
N HIS A 45 1.82 -25.77 -17.52
CA HIS A 45 0.87 -25.13 -18.42
C HIS A 45 0.22 -26.14 -19.38
N ALA A 46 1.02 -27.02 -19.99
CA ALA A 46 0.50 -28.08 -20.85
C ALA A 46 -0.45 -29.02 -20.07
N GLN A 47 -0.09 -29.42 -18.85
CA GLN A 47 -0.98 -30.20 -17.99
C GLN A 47 -2.25 -29.42 -17.61
N TRP A 48 -2.13 -28.12 -17.35
CA TRP A 48 -3.26 -27.26 -17.05
C TRP A 48 -4.24 -27.15 -18.22
N GLU A 49 -3.74 -27.03 -19.46
CA GLU A 49 -4.57 -27.05 -20.67
C GLU A 49 -5.33 -28.37 -20.82
N THR A 50 -4.70 -29.50 -20.48
CA THR A 50 -5.43 -30.78 -20.47
C THR A 50 -6.54 -30.83 -19.41
N PHE A 51 -6.39 -30.11 -18.29
CA PHE A 51 -7.44 -29.99 -17.28
C PHE A 51 -8.54 -29.01 -17.70
N SER A 52 -8.22 -27.92 -18.39
CA SER A 52 -9.22 -26.96 -18.89
C SER A 52 -10.08 -27.54 -20.01
N ASN A 53 -9.50 -28.42 -20.83
CA ASN A 53 -10.20 -29.07 -21.95
C ASN A 53 -10.94 -30.36 -21.54
N ALA A 54 -10.88 -30.77 -20.27
CA ALA A 54 -11.55 -31.97 -19.79
C ALA A 54 -13.08 -31.81 -19.81
N GLN A 55 -13.80 -32.88 -20.16
CA GLN A 55 -15.25 -32.86 -20.28
C GLN A 55 -15.96 -32.51 -18.95
N PRO A 56 -17.09 -31.78 -19.00
CA PRO A 56 -17.89 -31.46 -17.82
C PRO A 56 -18.42 -32.75 -17.17
N GLY A 57 -18.08 -32.98 -15.90
CA GLY A 57 -18.47 -34.17 -15.13
C GLY A 57 -17.30 -35.08 -14.72
N THR A 58 -16.11 -34.88 -15.28
CA THR A 58 -14.89 -35.60 -14.84
C THR A 58 -14.30 -34.94 -13.59
N LEU A 59 -13.67 -35.71 -12.70
CA LEU A 59 -12.92 -35.19 -11.54
C LEU A 59 -11.92 -34.08 -11.92
N LYS A 60 -11.30 -34.19 -13.10
CA LYS A 60 -10.40 -33.17 -13.69
C LYS A 60 -11.12 -31.84 -13.94
N GLY A 61 -12.30 -31.88 -14.55
CA GLY A 61 -13.11 -30.68 -14.79
C GLY A 61 -13.64 -30.07 -13.48
N TRP A 62 -13.98 -30.90 -12.49
CA TRP A 62 -14.31 -30.42 -11.14
C TRP A 62 -13.13 -29.70 -10.48
N LEU A 63 -11.93 -30.31 -10.53
CA LEU A 63 -10.71 -29.72 -9.96
C LEU A 63 -10.35 -28.39 -10.64
N TYR A 64 -10.46 -28.33 -11.97
CA TYR A 64 -10.25 -27.08 -12.72
C TYR A 64 -11.22 -25.98 -12.29
N ARG A 65 -12.53 -26.29 -12.19
CA ARG A 65 -13.54 -25.32 -11.73
C ARG A 65 -13.32 -24.89 -10.29
N LEU A 66 -12.90 -25.80 -9.41
CA LEU A 66 -12.57 -25.48 -8.04
C LEU A 66 -11.38 -24.51 -7.98
N ALA A 67 -10.32 -24.79 -8.73
CA ALA A 67 -9.15 -23.94 -8.78
C ALA A 67 -9.45 -22.56 -9.39
N GLN A 68 -10.25 -22.48 -10.45
CA GLN A 68 -10.71 -21.21 -11.02
C GLN A 68 -11.55 -20.42 -10.02
N LYS A 69 -12.45 -21.11 -9.31
CA LYS A 69 -13.26 -20.48 -8.25
C LYS A 69 -12.36 -19.92 -7.14
N VAL A 70 -11.37 -20.68 -6.70
CA VAL A 70 -10.37 -20.24 -5.71
C VAL A 70 -9.57 -19.04 -6.22
N GLN A 71 -9.07 -19.08 -7.45
CA GLN A 71 -8.29 -18.01 -8.06
C GLN A 71 -9.11 -16.73 -8.24
N SER A 72 -10.41 -16.85 -8.53
CA SER A 72 -11.32 -15.70 -8.66
C SER A 72 -11.58 -14.94 -7.35
N TYR A 73 -11.28 -15.54 -6.20
CA TYR A 73 -11.42 -14.89 -4.89
C TYR A 73 -10.20 -14.06 -4.49
N GLU A 74 -9.12 -14.07 -5.27
CA GLU A 74 -7.93 -13.32 -4.93
C GLU A 74 -8.21 -11.81 -4.98
N PRO A 75 -7.99 -11.07 -3.87
CA PRO A 75 -8.25 -9.64 -3.86
C PRO A 75 -7.33 -8.91 -4.86
N PRO A 76 -7.81 -7.84 -5.51
CA PRO A 76 -7.03 -7.11 -6.50
C PRO A 76 -5.77 -6.49 -5.90
N GLU A 77 -5.78 -6.13 -4.62
CA GLU A 77 -4.61 -5.63 -3.90
C GLU A 77 -3.52 -6.69 -3.77
N GLU A 78 -3.87 -7.95 -3.45
CA GLU A 78 -2.91 -9.06 -3.37
C GLU A 78 -2.30 -9.34 -4.75
N THR A 79 -3.15 -9.35 -5.80
CA THR A 79 -2.70 -9.52 -7.19
C THR A 79 -1.74 -8.41 -7.62
N PHE A 80 -2.05 -7.17 -7.28
CA PHE A 80 -1.18 -6.02 -7.53
C PHE A 80 0.17 -6.15 -6.82
N LEU A 81 0.17 -6.44 -5.53
CA LEU A 81 1.40 -6.55 -4.73
C LEU A 81 2.27 -7.73 -5.17
N LYS A 82 1.68 -8.83 -5.64
CA LYS A 82 2.41 -9.96 -6.22
C LYS A 82 3.09 -9.62 -7.55
N GLY A 83 2.49 -8.72 -8.32
CA GLY A 83 3.07 -8.24 -9.59
C GLY A 83 4.22 -7.26 -9.40
N LEU A 84 4.55 -6.86 -8.16
CA LEU A 84 5.69 -6.00 -7.87
C LEU A 84 6.96 -6.82 -7.68
N PRO A 85 8.14 -6.23 -7.94
CA PRO A 85 9.40 -6.93 -7.73
C PRO A 85 9.60 -7.22 -6.23
N SER A 86 9.99 -8.45 -5.91
CA SER A 86 10.35 -8.84 -4.53
C SER A 86 11.67 -8.24 -4.05
N ARG A 87 12.43 -7.61 -4.94
CA ARG A 87 13.72 -6.98 -4.68
C ARG A 87 13.59 -5.47 -4.92
N PRO A 88 14.30 -4.62 -4.16
CA PRO A 88 14.29 -3.18 -4.37
C PRO A 88 14.77 -2.86 -5.79
N GLN A 89 13.83 -2.46 -6.65
CA GLN A 89 14.02 -2.07 -8.04
C GLN A 89 13.08 -0.91 -8.38
N PRO A 90 13.52 0.12 -9.10
CA PRO A 90 12.67 1.28 -9.40
C PRO A 90 11.35 0.85 -10.08
N VAL A 91 10.23 1.24 -9.49
CA VAL A 91 8.88 1.01 -10.00
C VAL A 91 8.34 2.31 -10.59
N ASP A 92 8.03 2.30 -11.88
CA ASP A 92 7.37 3.41 -12.56
C ASP A 92 5.85 3.33 -12.34
N ILE A 93 5.28 4.36 -11.71
CA ILE A 93 3.86 4.41 -11.36
C ILE A 93 3.11 5.27 -12.39
N THR A 94 2.51 4.61 -13.37
CA THR A 94 1.65 5.26 -14.36
C THR A 94 0.26 5.49 -13.79
N HIS A 95 -0.22 6.74 -13.87
CA HIS A 95 -1.56 7.12 -13.46
C HIS A 95 -2.23 7.96 -14.55
N ALA A 96 -3.56 8.06 -14.52
CA ALA A 96 -4.29 8.93 -15.45
C ALA A 96 -3.96 10.39 -15.17
N GLN A 97 -3.75 11.18 -16.23
CA GLN A 97 -3.45 12.62 -16.14
C GLN A 97 -4.52 13.42 -15.37
N SER A 98 -5.77 12.93 -15.35
CA SER A 98 -6.87 13.53 -14.61
C SER A 98 -6.77 13.33 -13.09
N THR A 99 -5.92 12.41 -12.62
CA THR A 99 -5.79 12.08 -11.21
C THR A 99 -4.57 12.78 -10.63
N ALA A 100 -4.78 13.57 -9.56
CA ALA A 100 -3.67 14.20 -8.86
C ALA A 100 -2.70 13.15 -8.30
N GLU A 101 -1.41 13.33 -8.57
CA GLU A 101 -0.34 12.44 -8.11
C GLU A 101 -0.36 12.26 -6.58
N THR A 102 -0.70 13.32 -5.85
CA THR A 102 -0.82 13.28 -4.38
C THR A 102 -1.88 12.29 -3.89
N LEU A 103 -2.99 12.13 -4.62
CA LEU A 103 -4.04 11.16 -4.29
C LEU A 103 -3.56 9.73 -4.56
N VAL A 104 -2.86 9.50 -5.66
CA VAL A 104 -2.27 8.20 -6.00
C VAL A 104 -1.28 7.78 -4.91
N ARG A 105 -0.33 8.65 -4.56
CA ARG A 105 0.65 8.41 -3.50
C ARG A 105 -0.01 8.14 -2.16
N ARG A 106 -1.01 8.95 -1.77
CA ARG A 106 -1.77 8.74 -0.54
C ARG A 106 -2.50 7.40 -0.54
N ARG A 107 -3.11 7.02 -1.67
CA ARG A 107 -3.83 5.75 -1.80
C ARG A 107 -2.90 4.56 -1.68
N ILE A 108 -1.73 4.59 -2.33
CA ILE A 108 -0.73 3.53 -2.24
C ILE A 108 -0.22 3.40 -0.81
N ARG A 109 0.11 4.51 -0.13
CA ARG A 109 0.52 4.47 1.29
C ARG A 109 -0.55 3.85 2.19
N LEU A 110 -1.82 4.19 1.97
CA LEU A 110 -2.93 3.59 2.74
C LEU A 110 -3.09 2.10 2.45
N LEU A 111 -2.91 1.69 1.19
CA LEU A 111 -2.92 0.27 0.82
C LEU A 111 -1.80 -0.47 1.53
N LEU A 112 -0.56 0.03 1.46
CA LEU A 112 0.59 -0.62 2.09
C LEU A 112 0.45 -0.72 3.61
N ARG A 113 -0.01 0.36 4.26
CA ARG A 113 -0.22 0.39 5.72
C ARG A 113 -1.22 -0.67 6.19
N ASN A 114 -2.21 -1.02 5.38
CA ASN A 114 -3.23 -2.00 5.73
C ASN A 114 -2.83 -3.42 5.30
N GLU A 115 -2.38 -3.60 4.06
CA GLU A 115 -2.18 -4.92 3.44
C GLU A 115 -0.86 -5.59 3.84
N VAL A 116 0.24 -4.84 4.00
CA VAL A 116 1.55 -5.40 4.39
C VAL A 116 1.50 -6.15 5.73
N PRO A 117 1.00 -5.55 6.84
CA PRO A 117 0.92 -6.28 8.11
C PRO A 117 -0.08 -7.43 8.05
N GLN A 118 -1.15 -7.30 7.26
CA GLN A 118 -2.14 -8.35 7.06
C GLN A 118 -1.53 -9.57 6.36
N HIS A 119 -0.82 -9.38 5.24
CA HIS A 119 -0.17 -10.46 4.51
C HIS A 119 0.95 -11.12 5.32
N ARG A 120 1.70 -10.36 6.13
CA ARG A 120 2.68 -10.93 7.06
C ARG A 120 2.03 -11.90 8.05
N ARG A 121 0.92 -11.49 8.68
CA ARG A 121 0.17 -12.35 9.62
C ARG A 121 -0.41 -13.56 8.91
N GLN A 122 -1.05 -13.37 7.76
CA GLN A 122 -1.66 -14.44 6.98
C GLN A 122 -0.62 -15.47 6.50
N THR A 123 0.58 -15.04 6.10
CA THR A 123 1.69 -15.95 5.75
C THR A 123 2.02 -16.90 6.90
N VAL A 124 2.12 -16.37 8.12
CA VAL A 124 2.40 -17.17 9.32
C VAL A 124 1.21 -18.08 9.65
N THR A 125 -0.02 -17.55 9.65
CA THR A 125 -1.23 -18.34 9.93
C THR A 125 -1.40 -19.51 8.97
N TRP A 126 -1.27 -19.27 7.67
CA TRP A 126 -1.34 -20.33 6.66
C TRP A 126 -0.13 -21.26 6.71
N GLY A 127 1.04 -20.78 7.11
CA GLY A 127 2.24 -21.61 7.28
C GLY A 127 2.09 -22.60 8.44
N LEU A 128 1.57 -22.13 9.58
CA LEU A 128 1.24 -22.99 10.71
C LEU A 128 0.13 -23.98 10.35
N GLY A 129 -0.91 -23.52 9.64
CA GLY A 129 -1.96 -24.40 9.13
C GLY A 129 -1.42 -25.47 8.17
N ALA A 130 -0.51 -25.10 7.26
CA ALA A 130 0.13 -26.03 6.34
C ALA A 130 0.93 -27.10 7.10
N ALA A 131 1.64 -26.74 8.18
CA ALA A 131 2.38 -27.66 9.02
C ALA A 131 1.47 -28.74 9.64
N VAL A 132 0.25 -28.38 10.04
CA VAL A 132 -0.76 -29.34 10.54
C VAL A 132 -1.18 -30.35 9.47
N PHE A 133 -1.17 -29.96 8.20
CA PHE A 133 -1.51 -30.84 7.08
C PHE A 133 -0.32 -31.64 6.53
N VAL A 134 0.91 -31.45 7.04
CA VAL A 134 2.08 -32.22 6.60
C VAL A 134 1.93 -33.74 6.77
N PRO A 135 1.34 -34.27 7.86
CA PRO A 135 1.11 -35.71 8.00
C PRO A 135 0.24 -36.31 6.89
N LEU A 136 -0.62 -35.50 6.25
CA LEU A 136 -1.47 -35.92 5.14
C LEU A 136 -0.64 -36.37 3.93
N LEU A 137 0.59 -35.85 3.79
CA LEU A 137 1.52 -36.22 2.72
C LEU A 137 1.91 -37.71 2.76
N LEU A 138 1.83 -38.35 3.94
CA LEU A 138 2.11 -39.78 4.10
C LEU A 138 0.92 -40.67 3.69
N THR A 139 -0.27 -40.08 3.53
CA THR A 139 -1.49 -40.81 3.19
C THR A 139 -1.71 -40.84 1.67
N PRO A 140 -2.37 -41.89 1.13
CA PRO A 140 -2.73 -41.95 -0.29
C PRO A 140 -3.89 -41.01 -0.67
N LEU A 141 -4.37 -40.18 0.27
CA LEU A 141 -5.45 -39.23 0.04
C LEU A 141 -4.98 -38.05 -0.82
N PRO A 142 -5.90 -37.38 -1.54
CA PRO A 142 -5.55 -36.19 -2.31
C PRO A 142 -5.05 -35.07 -1.40
N ASN A 143 -3.78 -34.71 -1.53
CA ASN A 143 -3.10 -33.64 -0.77
C ASN A 143 -3.57 -32.20 -1.14
N ILE A 144 -4.80 -32.04 -1.61
CA ILE A 144 -5.39 -30.75 -2.00
C ILE A 144 -5.31 -29.70 -0.87
N PRO A 145 -5.62 -30.03 0.40
CA PRO A 145 -5.51 -29.05 1.50
C PRO A 145 -4.09 -28.54 1.70
N LEU A 146 -3.09 -29.41 1.57
CA LEU A 146 -1.68 -29.07 1.71
C LEU A 146 -1.21 -28.19 0.55
N TYR A 147 -1.56 -28.55 -0.69
CA TYR A 147 -1.24 -27.74 -1.87
C TYR A 147 -1.87 -26.35 -1.80
N TYR A 148 -3.14 -26.27 -1.40
CA TYR A 148 -3.84 -25.00 -1.23
C TYR A 148 -3.19 -24.14 -0.13
N SER A 149 -2.85 -24.74 1.01
CA SER A 149 -2.19 -24.02 2.11
C SER A 149 -0.81 -23.51 1.70
N ALA A 150 0.00 -24.34 1.02
CA ALA A 150 1.30 -23.94 0.50
C ALA A 150 1.20 -22.81 -0.53
N TRP A 151 0.21 -22.89 -1.44
CA TRP A 151 -0.07 -21.81 -2.39
C TRP A 151 -0.46 -20.51 -1.68
N ARG A 152 -1.33 -20.55 -0.65
CA ARG A 152 -1.71 -19.37 0.14
C ARG A 152 -0.52 -18.76 0.87
N VAL A 153 0.37 -19.58 1.45
CA VAL A 153 1.62 -19.11 2.07
C VAL A 153 2.48 -18.40 1.04
N TYR A 154 2.72 -19.03 -0.11
CA TYR A 154 3.52 -18.44 -1.18
C TYR A 154 2.92 -17.11 -1.64
N SER A 155 1.61 -17.08 -1.91
CA SER A 155 0.88 -15.91 -2.39
C SER A 155 1.02 -14.71 -1.45
N HIS A 156 0.73 -14.91 -0.17
CA HIS A 156 0.86 -13.87 0.85
C HIS A 156 2.30 -13.45 1.09
N PHE A 157 3.25 -14.40 1.01
CA PHE A 157 4.66 -14.08 1.14
C PHE A 157 5.16 -13.21 -0.02
N THR A 158 4.77 -13.53 -1.26
CA THR A 158 5.09 -12.69 -2.42
C THR A 158 4.45 -11.31 -2.32
N ALA A 159 3.18 -11.21 -1.94
CA ALA A 159 2.51 -9.93 -1.74
C ALA A 159 3.17 -9.08 -0.64
N TYR A 160 3.56 -9.72 0.48
CA TYR A 160 4.31 -9.06 1.55
C TYR A 160 5.64 -8.50 1.05
N ARG A 161 6.42 -9.30 0.29
CA ARG A 161 7.71 -8.84 -0.27
C ARG A 161 7.56 -7.70 -1.26
N GLY A 162 6.58 -7.78 -2.15
CA GLY A 162 6.27 -6.70 -3.09
C GLY A 162 5.83 -5.42 -2.37
N GLY A 163 4.99 -5.55 -1.34
CA GLY A 163 4.54 -4.42 -0.53
C GLY A 163 5.67 -3.75 0.25
N SER A 164 6.52 -4.51 0.95
CA SER A 164 7.68 -3.95 1.67
C SER A 164 8.69 -3.27 0.72
N THR A 165 8.82 -3.80 -0.50
CA THR A 165 9.68 -3.20 -1.53
C THR A 165 9.12 -1.86 -2.02
N LEU A 166 7.80 -1.77 -2.19
CA LEU A 166 7.15 -0.51 -2.57
C LEU A 166 7.18 0.51 -1.42
N GLU A 167 7.09 0.04 -0.17
CA GLU A 167 7.19 0.87 1.02
C GLU A 167 8.57 1.54 1.11
N SER A 168 9.66 0.78 0.96
CA SER A 168 11.02 1.35 0.98
C SER A 168 11.23 2.38 -0.14
N MET A 169 10.68 2.15 -1.33
CA MET A 169 10.77 3.11 -2.44
C MET A 169 10.03 4.42 -2.16
N LEU A 170 8.86 4.34 -1.53
CA LEU A 170 8.10 5.53 -1.17
C LEU A 170 8.80 6.35 -0.08
N GLU A 171 9.51 5.68 0.83
CA GLU A 171 10.34 6.32 1.86
C GLU A 171 11.58 6.98 1.26
N GLU A 172 12.28 6.30 0.35
CA GLU A 172 13.41 6.85 -0.40
C GLU A 172 13.00 8.10 -1.18
N LEU A 173 11.91 8.01 -1.96
CA LEU A 173 11.41 9.13 -2.76
C LEU A 173 10.92 10.29 -1.88
N ALA A 174 10.28 10.01 -0.74
CA ALA A 174 9.91 11.05 0.21
C ALA A 174 11.15 11.75 0.80
N THR A 175 12.22 11.00 1.08
CA THR A 175 13.48 11.53 1.60
C THR A 175 14.17 12.43 0.57
N GLU A 176 14.23 12.01 -0.70
CA GLU A 176 14.78 12.82 -1.78
C GLU A 176 14.02 14.13 -1.97
N GLN A 177 12.70 14.09 -1.98
CA GLN A 177 11.87 15.30 -2.09
C GLN A 177 12.08 16.26 -0.92
N LEU A 178 12.23 15.74 0.30
CA LEU A 178 12.54 16.55 1.47
C LEU A 178 13.92 17.20 1.36
N LEU A 179 14.91 16.47 0.85
CA LEU A 179 16.26 17.00 0.62
C LEU A 179 16.27 18.08 -0.46
N GLU A 180 15.55 17.89 -1.56
CA GLU A 180 15.44 18.87 -2.62
C GLU A 180 14.75 20.15 -2.14
N LEU A 181 13.60 20.04 -1.48
CA LEU A 181 12.89 21.18 -0.90
C LEU A 181 13.79 21.96 0.05
N ARG A 182 14.58 21.26 0.87
CA ARG A 182 15.54 21.89 1.76
C ARG A 182 16.64 22.63 0.99
N GLN A 183 17.22 22.03 -0.05
CA GLN A 183 18.21 22.70 -0.89
C GLN A 183 17.64 23.95 -1.56
N GLN A 184 16.40 23.89 -2.03
CA GLN A 184 15.70 25.05 -2.58
C GLN A 184 15.52 26.15 -1.53
N LEU A 185 15.09 25.80 -0.30
CA LEU A 185 14.95 26.75 0.80
C LEU A 185 16.28 27.43 1.16
N LEU A 186 17.36 26.65 1.28
CA LEU A 186 18.71 27.17 1.54
C LEU A 186 19.17 28.13 0.43
N LYS A 187 18.93 27.79 -0.83
CA LYS A 187 19.27 28.65 -1.99
C LYS A 187 18.48 29.95 -1.98
N THR A 188 17.19 29.90 -1.60
CA THR A 188 16.35 31.10 -1.55
C THR A 188 16.70 32.05 -0.40
N GLY A 189 17.47 31.60 0.61
CA GLY A 189 17.99 32.46 1.66
C GLY A 189 16.90 33.23 2.44
N ARG A 190 15.68 32.69 2.51
CA ARG A 190 14.56 33.34 3.21
C ARG A 190 14.86 33.43 4.71
N LYS A 191 15.13 34.64 5.20
CA LYS A 191 15.36 34.96 6.62
C LYS A 191 14.06 35.24 7.39
N ASP A 192 12.95 35.29 6.67
CA ASP A 192 11.59 35.59 7.11
C ASP A 192 10.78 34.34 7.51
N LEU A 193 11.43 33.17 7.59
CA LEU A 193 10.80 31.94 8.04
C LEU A 193 10.57 31.98 9.56
N PRO A 194 9.32 31.82 10.05
CA PRO A 194 9.06 31.72 11.49
C PRO A 194 9.82 30.53 12.09
N GLU A 195 10.49 30.71 13.23
CA GLU A 195 11.36 29.69 13.83
C GLU A 195 10.62 28.37 14.14
N ASP A 196 9.33 28.45 14.45
CA ASP A 196 8.47 27.29 14.74
C ASP A 196 7.79 26.68 13.50
N SER A 197 8.01 27.26 12.32
CA SER A 197 7.40 26.74 11.09
C SER A 197 8.08 25.46 10.61
N TRP A 198 7.30 24.52 10.05
CA TRP A 198 7.80 23.26 9.49
C TRP A 198 9.01 23.43 8.53
N PRO A 199 9.06 24.45 7.64
CA PRO A 199 10.23 24.66 6.79
C PRO A 199 11.50 25.08 7.57
N ALA A 200 11.36 25.90 8.63
CA ALA A 200 12.48 26.26 9.50
C ALA A 200 13.00 25.02 10.26
N GLN A 201 12.09 24.18 10.77
CA GLN A 201 12.45 22.90 11.40
C GLN A 201 13.20 21.98 10.43
N LEU A 202 12.77 21.90 9.16
CA LEU A 202 13.43 21.10 8.12
C LEU A 202 14.88 21.55 7.86
N VAL A 203 15.13 22.86 7.87
CA VAL A 203 16.48 23.43 7.71
C VAL A 203 17.35 23.17 8.95
N ASN A 204 16.77 23.32 10.15
CA ASN A 204 17.47 23.21 11.43
C ASN A 204 17.81 21.77 11.86
N LEU A 205 17.05 20.76 11.39
CA LEU A 205 17.24 19.34 11.73
C LEU A 205 18.67 18.82 11.45
N GLN A 206 19.28 19.21 10.32
CA GLN A 206 20.66 18.79 10.03
C GLN A 206 21.69 19.59 10.85
N GLY A 207 21.41 20.84 11.22
CA GLY A 207 22.27 21.60 12.12
C GLY A 207 22.43 20.88 13.47
N ARG A 208 21.34 20.29 13.97
CA ARG A 208 21.34 19.46 15.18
C ARG A 208 22.10 18.15 14.99
N TYR A 209 21.91 17.44 13.88
CA TYR A 209 22.68 16.21 13.63
C TYR A 209 24.17 16.47 13.39
N ALA A 210 24.52 17.54 12.68
CA ALA A 210 25.90 17.93 12.42
C ALA A 210 26.61 18.38 13.71
N SER A 211 25.94 19.15 14.57
CA SER A 211 26.50 19.52 15.87
C SER A 211 26.63 18.31 16.81
N LEU A 212 25.68 17.37 16.77
CA LEU A 212 25.76 16.12 17.52
C LEU A 212 26.95 15.27 17.04
N MET A 213 27.13 15.11 15.73
CA MET A 213 28.29 14.39 15.17
C MET A 213 29.63 15.08 15.44
N GLN A 214 29.66 16.41 15.43
CA GLN A 214 30.86 17.15 15.83
C GLN A 214 31.14 17.00 17.33
N ASN A 215 30.10 16.97 18.17
CA ASN A 215 30.24 16.75 19.60
C ASN A 215 30.70 15.32 19.90
N THR A 216 30.20 14.30 19.20
CA THR A 216 30.68 12.91 19.36
C THR A 216 32.12 12.76 18.89
N LEU A 217 32.52 13.41 17.80
CA LEU A 217 33.92 13.42 17.34
C LEU A 217 34.83 14.17 18.32
N LYS A 218 34.39 15.29 18.89
CA LYS A 218 35.13 16.02 19.94
C LYS A 218 35.27 15.19 21.21
N LEU A 219 34.21 14.50 21.64
CA LEU A 219 34.26 13.58 22.78
C LEU A 219 35.18 12.39 22.52
N ALA A 220 35.15 11.82 21.31
CA ALA A 220 36.05 10.74 20.92
C ALA A 220 37.53 11.19 20.85
N ASN A 221 37.79 12.44 20.44
CA ASN A 221 39.14 13.01 20.44
C ASN A 221 39.60 13.40 21.86
N SER A 222 38.72 13.92 22.71
CA SER A 222 39.03 14.24 24.13
C SER A 222 39.24 12.97 24.96
N SER A 223 38.54 11.88 24.65
CA SER A 223 38.75 10.56 25.26
C SER A 223 40.11 9.95 24.93
N LYS A 224 40.76 10.36 23.82
CA LYS A 224 42.15 9.96 23.53
C LYS A 224 43.17 10.70 24.40
N GLU A 225 42.81 11.82 25.01
CA GLU A 225 43.67 12.60 25.91
C GLU A 225 43.56 12.13 27.37
N HIS A 226 42.48 11.43 27.74
CA HIS A 226 42.29 10.83 29.07
C HIS A 226 41.66 9.43 28.98
N PRO A 227 42.46 8.34 28.94
CA PRO A 227 41.98 6.98 28.74
C PRO A 227 41.26 6.34 29.95
N ASP A 228 41.23 7.00 31.11
CA ASP A 228 40.78 6.40 32.37
C ASP A 228 39.27 6.59 32.67
N LEU A 229 38.48 7.10 31.72
CA LEU A 229 37.04 7.26 31.87
C LEU A 229 36.29 6.74 30.64
N ILE A 230 35.99 5.43 30.61
CA ILE A 230 35.09 4.87 29.61
C ILE A 230 33.90 4.16 30.28
N PHE A 231 32.72 4.55 29.76
CA PHE A 231 31.54 3.73 29.49
C PHE A 231 30.39 3.80 30.50
N THR A 232 29.45 4.72 30.29
CA THR A 232 28.03 4.37 30.34
C THR A 232 27.19 5.22 29.36
N SER A 233 26.27 4.53 28.68
CA SER A 233 25.08 5.04 27.96
C SER A 233 25.27 5.79 26.63
N SER A 234 24.90 5.08 25.55
CA SER A 234 24.43 5.71 24.30
C SER A 234 22.95 6.09 24.51
N PRO A 235 22.53 7.36 24.35
CA PRO A 235 21.13 7.74 24.55
C PRO A 235 20.26 7.20 23.41
N SER A 236 19.15 6.56 23.78
CA SER A 236 18.14 6.07 22.82
C SER A 236 17.44 7.24 22.09
N LEU A 237 16.95 6.97 20.88
CA LEU A 237 16.33 7.95 19.98
C LEU A 237 15.09 8.63 20.59
N ASP A 238 14.41 7.96 21.52
CA ASP A 238 13.26 8.50 22.26
C ASP A 238 13.66 9.55 23.31
N THR A 239 14.89 9.47 23.83
CA THR A 239 15.43 10.46 24.79
C THR A 239 15.82 11.76 24.08
N LEU A 240 16.17 11.70 22.80
CA LEU A 240 16.58 12.85 21.97
C LEU A 240 15.41 13.73 21.49
N LEU A 241 14.19 13.21 21.49
CA LEU A 241 12.99 13.97 21.11
C LEU A 241 12.31 14.65 22.31
N ALA A 242 12.64 14.26 23.54
CA ALA A 242 11.96 14.72 24.75
C ALA A 242 12.62 15.92 25.46
N SER A 243 13.84 16.33 25.09
CA SER A 243 14.52 17.43 25.78
C SER A 243 14.08 18.80 25.23
N LYS A 244 13.09 19.41 25.90
CA LYS A 244 12.78 20.84 25.83
C LYS A 244 13.84 21.62 26.64
N PRO A 245 14.32 22.80 26.20
CA PRO A 245 15.32 23.54 26.96
C PRO A 245 14.66 24.32 28.09
N ASP A 246 14.75 23.81 29.32
CA ASP A 246 14.40 24.57 30.52
C ASP A 246 15.66 25.20 31.12
N GLY A 247 15.73 26.53 31.02
CA GLY A 247 16.66 27.37 31.77
C GLY A 247 15.98 27.98 33.00
N VAL A 248 16.06 27.25 34.12
CA VAL A 248 16.32 27.67 35.51
C VAL A 248 15.67 28.96 36.07
N ALA A 249 14.77 28.80 37.07
CA ALA A 249 14.94 29.35 38.43
C ALA A 249 13.89 28.82 39.44
N ALA A 250 14.38 27.96 40.35
CA ALA A 250 14.14 27.82 41.79
C ALA A 250 12.76 28.13 42.47
N THR A 251 12.24 27.08 43.11
CA THR A 251 11.99 26.95 44.57
C THR A 251 10.86 27.76 45.24
N MET A 252 9.80 27.05 45.68
CA MET A 252 9.35 26.89 47.09
C MET A 252 8.12 25.95 47.14
N GLN A 253 8.25 24.76 47.73
CA GLN A 253 7.86 24.40 49.11
C GLN A 253 6.34 24.36 49.37
N GLY A 254 5.84 23.18 49.77
CA GLY A 254 4.83 23.11 50.82
C GLY A 254 3.57 22.28 50.56
N SER A 255 3.59 21.06 51.08
CA SER A 255 2.56 20.53 51.99
C SER A 255 1.26 19.88 51.44
N GLN A 256 1.15 18.58 51.76
CA GLN A 256 0.01 17.87 52.37
C GLN A 256 -1.32 17.78 51.60
N ARG A 257 -1.74 16.57 51.20
CA ARG A 257 -2.45 15.53 51.98
C ARG A 257 -3.98 15.72 51.97
N ARG A 258 -4.68 14.82 51.26
CA ARG A 258 -5.95 14.13 51.61
C ARG A 258 -6.47 13.41 50.36
N GLU A 259 -6.77 12.10 50.41
CA GLU A 259 -8.09 11.54 50.82
C GLU A 259 -9.20 12.16 49.94
N GLU A 260 -10.12 11.47 49.27
CA GLU A 260 -10.65 10.11 49.31
C GLU A 260 -11.79 10.09 48.27
N SER A 261 -12.34 8.90 47.99
CA SER A 261 -13.71 8.67 47.47
C SER A 261 -13.93 8.90 45.97
N ALA A 262 -14.16 7.85 45.16
CA ALA A 262 -15.25 6.87 45.16
C ALA A 262 -16.59 7.39 44.59
N ALA A 263 -17.08 6.58 43.64
CA ALA A 263 -18.48 6.26 43.37
C ALA A 263 -19.31 7.12 42.40
N ALA A 264 -20.12 6.37 41.66
CA ALA A 264 -21.45 6.67 41.16
C ALA A 264 -21.59 7.20 39.72
N GLU A 265 -21.55 6.23 38.80
CA GLU A 265 -22.56 6.05 37.76
C GLU A 265 -24.00 6.27 38.31
N PRO A 266 -24.92 6.84 37.52
CA PRO A 266 -26.00 5.96 37.07
C PRO A 266 -26.47 6.20 35.62
N SER A 267 -26.72 5.05 35.00
CA SER A 267 -27.73 4.76 33.98
C SER A 267 -29.09 5.42 34.25
N ARG A 268 -29.74 6.02 33.24
CA ARG A 268 -30.99 5.53 32.63
C ARG A 268 -31.77 6.59 31.82
N ARG A 269 -32.36 6.05 30.74
CA ARG A 269 -33.67 6.35 30.13
C ARG A 269 -33.80 7.48 29.11
N ASP A 270 -34.04 7.01 27.89
CA ASP A 270 -35.32 7.12 27.19
C ASP A 270 -35.99 8.50 27.17
N GLN A 271 -35.94 9.14 26.00
CA GLN A 271 -37.07 9.89 25.48
C GLN A 271 -36.95 10.06 23.96
N GLU A 272 -37.61 9.14 23.25
CA GLU A 272 -38.24 9.39 21.96
C GLU A 272 -39.50 10.24 22.21
N PRO A 273 -39.83 11.22 21.33
CA PRO A 273 -41.12 11.07 20.65
C PRO A 273 -41.13 11.55 19.19
N SER A 274 -41.75 10.72 18.35
CA SER A 274 -42.83 11.04 17.40
C SER A 274 -42.91 12.45 16.77
N ARG A 275 -42.51 12.52 15.49
CA ARG A 275 -43.36 12.80 14.30
C ARG A 275 -44.58 13.73 14.48
N ALA A 276 -44.48 14.97 13.97
CA ALA A 276 -45.55 15.68 13.27
C ALA A 276 -44.96 16.83 12.43
N GLY A 277 -45.49 17.01 11.21
CA GLY A 277 -44.86 17.77 10.13
C GLY A 277 -44.94 19.29 10.22
N GLN A 278 -44.12 19.92 9.40
CA GLN A 278 -44.34 21.28 8.92
C GLN A 278 -43.79 21.40 7.50
N ALA A 279 -44.70 21.70 6.57
CA ALA A 279 -44.39 22.18 5.24
C ALA A 279 -43.81 23.58 5.37
N GLY A 280 -42.61 23.78 4.83
CA GLY A 280 -41.93 25.07 4.75
C GLY A 280 -41.23 25.18 3.40
N SER A 281 -41.83 25.99 2.52
CA SER A 281 -41.25 26.43 1.26
C SER A 281 -40.05 27.33 1.56
N GLN A 282 -38.86 26.93 1.11
CA GLN A 282 -37.69 27.80 1.09
C GLN A 282 -36.87 27.50 -0.16
N ALA A 283 -36.89 28.46 -1.08
CA ALA A 283 -36.01 28.54 -2.22
C ALA A 283 -34.61 28.89 -1.71
N ASP A 284 -33.61 28.08 -2.04
CA ASP A 284 -32.22 28.51 -2.01
C ASP A 284 -31.34 27.73 -3.00
N SER A 285 -30.90 28.48 -4.02
CA SER A 285 -29.56 28.48 -4.62
C SER A 285 -28.70 27.19 -4.50
N SER A 286 -28.75 26.35 -5.55
CA SER A 286 -27.79 25.25 -5.75
C SER A 286 -26.43 25.76 -6.27
N PRO A 287 -25.30 25.31 -5.69
CA PRO A 287 -23.96 25.60 -6.19
C PRO A 287 -23.55 24.60 -7.29
N GLY A 288 -23.09 25.17 -8.42
CA GLY A 288 -22.11 24.61 -9.36
C GLY A 288 -22.18 23.12 -9.68
N SER A 289 -22.94 22.74 -10.70
CA SER A 289 -22.79 21.48 -11.42
C SER A 289 -21.39 21.39 -12.02
N SER A 290 -20.49 20.63 -11.39
CA SER A 290 -19.23 20.23 -12.03
C SER A 290 -19.55 19.36 -13.25
N PRO A 291 -18.88 19.59 -14.40
CA PRO A 291 -19.14 18.80 -15.61
C PRO A 291 -18.84 17.33 -15.33
N VAL A 292 -19.81 16.47 -15.61
CA VAL A 292 -19.61 15.02 -15.65
C VAL A 292 -18.52 14.76 -16.70
N PRO A 293 -17.40 14.10 -16.34
CA PRO A 293 -16.35 13.83 -17.31
C PRO A 293 -16.91 12.99 -18.45
N ALA A 294 -16.68 13.46 -19.67
CA ALA A 294 -17.11 12.74 -20.87
C ALA A 294 -16.52 11.32 -20.85
N PRO A 295 -17.30 10.30 -21.27
CA PRO A 295 -16.79 8.94 -21.36
C PRO A 295 -15.56 8.90 -22.28
N LEU A 296 -14.52 8.19 -21.85
CA LEU A 296 -13.31 7.97 -22.64
C LEU A 296 -13.67 7.34 -24.00
N ASP A 297 -13.09 7.88 -25.06
CA ASP A 297 -13.31 7.39 -26.43
C ASP A 297 -12.79 5.95 -26.59
N GLU A 298 -13.48 5.14 -27.40
CA GLU A 298 -13.17 3.73 -27.63
C GLU A 298 -11.76 3.56 -28.22
N ALA A 299 -11.30 4.53 -29.02
CA ALA A 299 -9.92 4.57 -29.52
C ALA A 299 -8.89 4.75 -28.40
N THR A 300 -9.21 5.55 -27.37
CA THR A 300 -8.34 5.74 -26.20
C THR A 300 -8.33 4.48 -25.34
N ILE A 301 -9.48 3.85 -25.13
CA ILE A 301 -9.60 2.57 -24.41
C ILE A 301 -8.84 1.46 -25.13
N ALA A 302 -8.92 1.39 -26.47
CA ALA A 302 -8.17 0.43 -27.28
C ALA A 302 -6.66 0.68 -27.22
N LYS A 303 -6.22 1.94 -27.23
CA LYS A 303 -4.81 2.30 -27.08
C LYS A 303 -4.28 1.90 -25.70
N ILE A 304 -5.04 2.12 -24.64
CA ILE A 304 -4.73 1.66 -23.27
C ILE A 304 -4.68 0.12 -23.23
N ALA A 305 -5.71 -0.55 -23.75
CA ALA A 305 -5.80 -2.01 -23.79
C ALA A 305 -4.60 -2.64 -24.51
N ASN A 306 -4.16 -2.06 -25.62
CA ASN A 306 -3.01 -2.55 -26.38
C ASN A 306 -1.69 -2.27 -25.65
N THR A 307 -1.55 -1.08 -25.06
CA THR A 307 -0.38 -0.68 -24.26
C THR A 307 -0.18 -1.60 -23.04
N PHE A 308 -1.26 -2.07 -22.41
CA PHE A 308 -1.22 -2.95 -21.24
C PHE A 308 -1.48 -4.42 -21.56
N HIS A 309 -1.55 -4.80 -22.84
CA HIS A 309 -1.82 -6.18 -23.30
C HIS A 309 -3.06 -6.81 -22.65
N MET A 310 -4.14 -6.02 -22.51
CA MET A 310 -5.42 -6.44 -21.95
C MET A 310 -6.54 -6.45 -23.02
N PRO A 311 -6.59 -7.45 -23.92
CA PRO A 311 -7.59 -7.49 -24.99
C PRO A 311 -9.03 -7.55 -24.45
N SER A 312 -9.23 -8.12 -23.26
CA SER A 312 -10.55 -8.22 -22.61
C SER A 312 -11.10 -6.89 -22.07
N LEU A 313 -10.26 -5.84 -21.94
CA LEU A 313 -10.69 -4.53 -21.46
C LEU A 313 -11.68 -3.87 -22.42
N VAL A 314 -11.44 -4.02 -23.73
CA VAL A 314 -12.31 -3.49 -24.79
C VAL A 314 -13.68 -4.18 -24.74
N ASP A 315 -13.71 -5.50 -24.56
CA ASP A 315 -14.95 -6.27 -24.46
C ASP A 315 -15.75 -5.95 -23.20
N HIS A 316 -15.09 -5.68 -22.07
CA HIS A 316 -15.76 -5.23 -20.85
C HIS A 316 -16.32 -3.82 -20.99
N ALA A 317 -15.57 -2.89 -21.59
CA ALA A 317 -16.06 -1.55 -21.87
C ALA A 317 -17.28 -1.57 -22.80
N ARG A 318 -17.25 -2.39 -23.86
CA ARG A 318 -18.37 -2.56 -24.80
C ARG A 318 -19.60 -3.15 -24.12
N ARG A 319 -19.43 -4.17 -23.27
CA ARG A 319 -20.53 -4.77 -22.49
C ARG A 319 -21.13 -3.79 -21.48
N ALA A 320 -20.30 -3.01 -20.79
CA ALA A 320 -20.78 -1.98 -19.87
C ALA A 320 -21.60 -0.91 -20.61
N ARG A 321 -21.13 -0.47 -21.79
CA ARG A 321 -21.84 0.50 -22.64
C ARG A 321 -23.19 -0.04 -23.14
N GLN A 322 -23.24 -1.30 -23.57
CA GLN A 322 -24.49 -1.96 -23.95
C GLN A 322 -25.47 -2.08 -22.77
N GLN A 323 -24.99 -2.39 -21.57
CA GLN A 323 -25.83 -2.43 -20.38
C GLN A 323 -26.37 -1.05 -20.01
N TRP A 324 -25.59 0.01 -20.18
CA TRP A 324 -26.02 1.38 -19.93
C TRP A 324 -27.03 1.88 -20.99
N ALA A 325 -26.84 1.51 -22.25
CA ALA A 325 -27.78 1.80 -23.33
C ALA A 325 -29.15 1.14 -23.08
N LYS A 326 -29.17 -0.12 -22.63
CA LYS A 326 -30.41 -0.82 -22.24
C LYS A 326 -31.15 -0.16 -21.08
N LYS A 327 -30.46 0.57 -20.22
CA LYS A 327 -31.06 1.30 -19.09
C LYS A 327 -31.55 2.70 -19.44
N GLY A 328 -31.44 3.12 -20.71
CA GLY A 328 -31.86 4.46 -21.16
C GLY A 328 -31.02 5.60 -20.59
N CYS A 329 -29.83 5.30 -20.07
CA CYS A 329 -28.98 6.29 -19.40
C CYS A 329 -27.93 6.95 -20.31
N LEU A 330 -27.92 6.64 -21.62
CA LEU A 330 -27.02 7.32 -22.56
C LEU A 330 -27.72 8.52 -23.21
N PRO A 331 -27.07 9.70 -23.23
CA PRO A 331 -27.50 10.77 -24.12
C PRO A 331 -27.39 10.32 -25.58
N PRO A 332 -28.26 10.79 -26.49
CA PRO A 332 -28.16 10.49 -27.91
C PRO A 332 -26.79 10.95 -28.44
N ALA A 333 -26.13 10.10 -29.21
CA ALA A 333 -24.84 10.42 -29.80
C ALA A 333 -24.98 11.60 -30.77
N VAL A 334 -24.09 12.60 -30.61
CA VAL A 334 -23.82 13.66 -31.61
C VAL A 334 -22.62 13.24 -32.44
#